data_AF-A0A0F3L1N5-F1
#
_entry.id   AF-A0A0F3L1N5-F1
#
_cell.length_a   1.000
_cell.length_b   1.000
_cell.length_c   1.000
_cell.angle_alpha   90.00
_cell.angle_beta   90.00
_cell.angle_gamma   90.00
#
_symmetry.space_group_name_H-M   'P 1'
#
loop_
_entity.id
_entity.type
_entity.pdbx_description
1 polymer ?
#
loop_
_entity_poly.entity_id
_entity_poly.type
_entity_poly.pdbx_seq_one_letter_code
_entity_poly.pdbx_strand_id
1 'polypeptide(L)'
;MHARRHTKVTPDWHRWIGEALASGNAPADLLATMKEHQFDERVARDAIADAMFGGTAPPPAAGSVQASEFRSRLAPGHVIRAPDRDIRVLVRVARPVIAVLDNVLDGAECDALMAMARSRLARSAVVSPDSGSNTVMDIRTSEGAYFHRAENELVQRIDARTAAIMQLTEEHGEGLQVMRYGVGGEYMPHYDYFAPDQKGSAPHIASGGQRVSTLIMYLDDVEAGGETIFPRIDFSYVPRKGQGLYFEYAAADGSLDPLSLHGGAPVVHGEKWIVTKWMRERAFAG
;
A
#
# COMPACT_ATOMS: atom_id res chain seq x y z
N MET A 1 16.76 -21.68 23.81
CA MET A 1 17.79 -20.65 23.55
C MET A 1 17.49 -20.02 22.20
N HIS A 2 16.98 -18.78 22.16
CA HIS A 2 16.81 -18.08 20.89
C HIS A 2 18.19 -17.64 20.38
N ALA A 3 18.60 -18.14 19.20
CA ALA A 3 19.78 -17.64 18.51
C ALA A 3 19.64 -16.13 18.29
N ARG A 4 20.68 -15.37 18.61
CA ARG A 4 20.71 -13.91 18.38
C ARG A 4 20.63 -13.66 16.88
N ARG A 5 19.55 -13.05 16.41
CA ARG A 5 19.40 -12.62 15.01
C ARG A 5 20.12 -11.30 14.76
N HIS A 6 20.63 -11.11 13.55
CA HIS A 6 21.23 -9.84 13.14
C HIS A 6 20.14 -8.80 12.90
N THR A 7 20.19 -7.70 13.66
CA THR A 7 19.22 -6.59 13.55
C THR A 7 19.77 -5.38 12.80
N LYS A 8 20.95 -5.49 12.20
CA LYS A 8 21.59 -4.44 11.38
C LYS A 8 22.15 -5.06 10.12
N VAL A 9 21.84 -4.46 8.97
CA VAL A 9 22.42 -4.83 7.67
C VAL A 9 23.69 -4.02 7.44
N THR A 10 24.78 -4.70 7.07
CA THR A 10 26.07 -4.04 6.84
C THR A 10 26.14 -3.45 5.42
N PRO A 11 27.05 -2.51 5.14
CA PRO A 11 27.23 -1.96 3.79
C PRO A 11 27.47 -3.02 2.71
N ASP A 12 28.18 -4.11 3.03
CA ASP A 12 28.43 -5.19 2.10
C ASP A 12 27.15 -5.99 1.79
N TRP A 13 26.27 -6.19 2.76
CA TRP A 13 24.96 -6.78 2.52
C TRP A 13 24.06 -5.85 1.72
N HIS A 14 24.07 -4.55 1.97
CA HIS A 14 23.35 -3.59 1.12
C HIS A 14 23.86 -3.63 -0.33
N ARG A 15 25.17 -3.74 -0.54
CA ARG A 15 25.76 -3.91 -1.88
C ARG A 15 25.30 -5.21 -2.53
N TRP A 16 25.38 -6.32 -1.80
CA TRP A 16 24.92 -7.63 -2.29
C TRP A 16 23.43 -7.63 -2.67
N ILE A 17 22.57 -7.04 -1.83
CA ILE A 17 21.13 -6.90 -2.13
C ILE A 17 20.96 -6.14 -3.45
N GLY A 18 21.63 -4.99 -3.62
CA GLY A 18 21.55 -4.20 -4.84
C GLY A 18 22.04 -4.96 -6.08
N GLU A 19 23.17 -5.65 -5.98
CA GLU A 19 23.75 -6.46 -7.08
C GLU A 19 22.86 -7.66 -7.43
N ALA A 20 22.30 -8.33 -6.44
CA ALA A 20 21.42 -9.48 -6.64
C ALA A 20 20.10 -9.07 -7.32
N LEU A 21 19.50 -7.95 -6.89
CA LEU A 21 18.32 -7.36 -7.56
C LEU A 21 18.64 -6.94 -8.99
N ALA A 22 19.77 -6.26 -9.22
CA ALA A 22 20.22 -5.86 -10.56
C ALA A 22 20.48 -7.07 -11.48
N SER A 23 20.84 -8.21 -10.90
CA SER A 23 21.02 -9.48 -11.61
C SER A 23 19.71 -10.26 -11.85
N GLY A 24 18.55 -9.68 -11.47
CA GLY A 24 17.23 -10.26 -11.71
C GLY A 24 16.77 -11.31 -10.69
N ASN A 25 17.46 -11.45 -9.55
CA ASN A 25 17.03 -12.38 -8.50
C ASN A 25 15.74 -11.89 -7.84
N ALA A 26 14.84 -12.82 -7.50
CA ALA A 26 13.58 -12.46 -6.88
C ALA A 26 13.82 -12.01 -5.42
N PRO A 27 13.13 -10.95 -4.94
CA PRO A 27 13.27 -10.48 -3.56
C PRO A 27 12.93 -11.52 -2.50
N ALA A 28 12.06 -12.47 -2.81
CA ALA A 28 11.78 -13.63 -1.96
C ALA A 28 13.03 -14.51 -1.75
N ASP A 29 13.84 -14.71 -2.80
CA ASP A 29 15.09 -15.48 -2.73
C ASP A 29 16.14 -14.74 -1.89
N LEU A 30 16.20 -13.41 -2.03
CA LEU A 30 17.05 -12.57 -1.21
C LEU A 30 16.65 -12.66 0.27
N LEU A 31 15.35 -12.57 0.56
CA LEU A 31 14.82 -12.70 1.92
C LEU A 31 15.14 -14.06 2.51
N ALA A 32 14.98 -15.15 1.74
CA ALA A 32 15.34 -16.50 2.16
C ALA A 32 16.83 -16.59 2.51
N THR A 33 17.70 -16.07 1.63
CA THR A 33 19.16 -16.03 1.85
C THR A 33 19.50 -15.24 3.12
N MET A 34 18.91 -14.06 3.32
CA MET A 34 19.15 -13.27 4.53
C MET A 34 18.67 -14.00 5.80
N LYS A 35 17.54 -14.72 5.74
CA LYS A 35 17.07 -15.53 6.87
C LYS A 35 18.00 -16.70 7.19
N GLU A 36 18.57 -17.37 6.17
CA GLU A 36 19.59 -18.41 6.36
C GLU A 36 20.84 -17.86 7.06
N HIS A 37 21.20 -16.61 6.75
CA HIS A 37 22.26 -15.87 7.42
C HIS A 37 21.84 -15.23 8.76
N GLN A 38 20.72 -15.68 9.35
CA GLN A 38 20.22 -15.27 10.67
C GLN A 38 19.85 -13.79 10.80
N PHE A 39 19.55 -13.10 9.71
CA PHE A 39 18.96 -11.76 9.81
C PHE A 39 17.57 -11.83 10.42
N ASP A 40 17.24 -10.79 11.18
CA ASP A 40 15.85 -10.54 11.55
C ASP A 40 15.02 -10.32 10.28
N GLU A 41 13.84 -10.93 10.22
CA GLU A 41 13.05 -10.98 8.99
C GLU A 41 12.55 -9.60 8.59
N ARG A 42 12.18 -8.75 9.56
CA ARG A 42 11.81 -7.36 9.29
C ARG A 42 12.99 -6.58 8.74
N VAL A 43 14.15 -6.72 9.37
CA VAL A 43 15.38 -6.02 8.93
C VAL A 43 15.80 -6.42 7.52
N ALA A 44 15.65 -7.70 7.17
CA ALA A 44 15.90 -8.17 5.81
C ALA A 44 14.90 -7.58 4.80
N ARG A 45 13.59 -7.61 5.12
CA ARG A 45 12.56 -7.01 4.26
C ARG A 45 12.78 -5.51 4.04
N ASP A 46 13.12 -4.78 5.09
CA ASP A 46 13.36 -3.34 5.03
C ASP A 46 14.58 -3.03 4.12
N ALA A 47 15.68 -3.76 4.28
CA ALA A 47 16.88 -3.53 3.45
C ALA A 47 16.66 -3.90 1.97
N ILE A 48 15.88 -4.95 1.69
CA ILE A 48 15.48 -5.31 0.33
C ILE A 48 14.56 -4.24 -0.25
N ALA A 49 13.56 -3.78 0.50
CA ALA A 49 12.66 -2.71 0.06
C ALA A 49 13.40 -1.40 -0.21
N ASP A 50 14.34 -1.00 0.66
CA ASP A 50 15.16 0.20 0.48
C ASP A 50 15.99 0.11 -0.82
N ALA A 51 16.56 -1.05 -1.13
CA ALA A 51 17.33 -1.27 -2.35
C ALA A 51 16.45 -1.30 -3.62
N MET A 52 15.21 -1.77 -3.51
CA MET A 52 14.27 -1.86 -4.63
C MET A 52 13.58 -0.53 -4.97
N PHE A 53 13.19 0.23 -3.94
CA PHE A 53 12.28 1.36 -4.10
C PHE A 53 12.92 2.71 -3.81
N GLY A 54 14.21 2.74 -3.45
CA GLY A 54 15.00 3.95 -3.39
C GLY A 54 14.57 4.88 -2.26
N GLY A 55 15.28 4.79 -1.14
CA GLY A 55 15.23 5.81 -0.11
C GLY A 55 15.96 5.42 1.15
N THR A 56 17.30 5.38 1.11
CA THR A 56 18.07 5.72 2.32
C THR A 56 17.59 7.09 2.74
N ALA A 57 16.96 7.19 3.91
CA ALA A 57 16.70 8.50 4.50
C ALA A 57 18.03 9.26 4.49
N PRO A 58 18.12 10.47 3.89
CA PRO A 58 19.29 11.29 4.09
C PRO A 58 19.42 11.49 5.61
N PRO A 59 20.64 11.44 6.19
CA PRO A 59 20.80 11.99 7.54
C PRO A 59 20.21 13.40 7.53
N PRO A 60 19.42 13.79 8.53
CA PRO A 60 18.79 15.10 8.53
C PRO A 60 19.91 16.12 8.34
N ALA A 61 19.84 16.88 7.24
CA ALA A 61 20.70 18.02 7.06
C ALA A 61 20.52 18.89 8.31
N ALA A 62 21.62 19.19 8.99
CA ALA A 62 21.63 20.12 10.11
C ALA A 62 21.31 21.52 9.58
N GLY A 63 20.02 21.76 9.37
CA GLY A 63 19.44 22.98 8.85
C GLY A 63 17.98 22.92 9.22
N SER A 64 17.47 24.00 9.81
CA SER A 64 16.08 24.13 10.23
C SER A 64 15.15 24.04 9.02
N VAL A 65 14.81 22.82 8.61
CA VAL A 65 13.69 22.58 7.71
C VAL A 65 12.46 22.86 8.57
N GLN A 66 11.73 23.94 8.28
CA GLN A 66 10.34 24.03 8.72
C GLN A 66 9.69 22.72 8.27
N ALA A 67 9.43 21.82 9.22
CA ALA A 67 8.78 20.55 8.92
C ALA A 67 7.53 20.90 8.13
N SER A 68 7.43 20.47 6.86
CA SER A 68 6.17 20.62 6.15
C SER A 68 5.13 19.95 7.03
N GLU A 69 4.11 20.70 7.43
CA GLU A 69 3.06 20.13 8.25
C GLU A 69 2.28 19.18 7.33
N PHE A 70 2.56 17.88 7.44
CA PHE A 70 1.73 16.83 6.89
C PHE A 70 0.36 16.91 7.56
N ARG A 71 -0.47 17.83 7.08
CA ARG A 71 -1.85 18.02 7.51
C ARG A 71 -2.70 16.99 6.77
N SER A 72 -3.29 16.08 7.55
CA SER A 72 -4.28 15.12 7.07
C SER A 72 -5.39 15.82 6.29
N ARG A 73 -5.71 15.31 5.10
CA ARG A 73 -6.92 15.69 4.35
C ARG A 73 -8.17 15.14 5.03
N LEU A 74 -8.07 13.98 5.69
CA LEU A 74 -9.19 13.35 6.38
C LEU A 74 -9.86 14.32 7.36
N ALA A 75 -11.18 14.47 7.24
CA ALA A 75 -11.95 15.37 8.10
C ALA A 75 -11.70 15.06 9.59
N PRO A 76 -11.66 16.08 10.48
CA PRO A 76 -11.50 15.86 11.91
C PRO A 76 -12.74 15.20 12.53
N GLY A 77 -12.61 14.68 13.75
CA GLY A 77 -13.70 14.06 14.50
C GLY A 77 -13.77 12.54 14.37
N HIS A 78 -14.84 11.96 14.91
CA HIS A 78 -15.03 10.51 15.07
C HIS A 78 -15.93 9.88 14.01
N VAL A 79 -16.62 10.69 13.21
CA VAL A 79 -17.55 10.23 12.17
C VAL A 79 -17.36 11.05 10.91
N ILE A 80 -17.16 10.37 9.78
CA ILE A 80 -17.17 10.95 8.45
C ILE A 80 -18.52 10.65 7.82
N ARG A 81 -19.20 11.69 7.33
CA ARG A 81 -20.52 11.58 6.69
C ARG A 81 -20.32 11.36 5.19
N ALA A 82 -20.43 10.12 4.74
CA ALA A 82 -20.44 9.80 3.32
C ALA A 82 -21.89 9.85 2.77
N PRO A 83 -22.09 9.90 1.44
CA PRO A 83 -23.41 10.10 0.85
C PRO A 83 -24.48 9.08 1.26
N ASP A 84 -24.06 7.85 1.58
CA ASP A 84 -24.96 6.74 1.85
C ASP A 84 -24.78 6.07 3.22
N ARG A 85 -23.77 6.49 4.01
CA ARG A 85 -23.56 6.02 5.38
C ARG A 85 -22.59 6.86 6.19
N ASP A 86 -22.67 6.71 7.50
CA ASP A 86 -21.70 7.24 8.46
C ASP A 86 -20.54 6.24 8.64
N ILE A 87 -19.30 6.75 8.53
CA ILE A 87 -18.06 6.01 8.70
C ILE A 87 -17.43 6.39 10.04
N ARG A 88 -17.12 5.42 10.90
CA ARG A 88 -16.51 5.70 12.21
C ARG A 88 -15.00 5.66 12.11
N VAL A 89 -14.33 6.64 12.72
CA VAL A 89 -12.87 6.67 12.80
C VAL A 89 -12.44 6.03 14.12
N LEU A 90 -11.79 4.86 14.03
CA LEU A 90 -11.38 4.08 15.20
C LEU A 90 -9.99 4.48 15.72
N VAL A 91 -9.06 4.77 14.80
CA VAL A 91 -7.66 5.08 15.11
C VAL A 91 -7.19 6.21 14.20
N ARG A 92 -6.31 7.07 14.73
CA ARG A 92 -5.57 8.06 13.95
C ARG A 92 -4.09 8.02 14.34
N VAL A 93 -3.22 7.94 13.34
CA VAL A 93 -1.78 8.15 13.47
C VAL A 93 -1.46 9.47 12.77
N ALA A 94 -0.69 10.32 13.43
CA ALA A 94 -0.38 11.65 12.90
C ALA A 94 0.69 11.62 11.80
N ARG A 95 1.67 10.71 11.90
CA ARG A 95 2.76 10.59 10.93
C ARG A 95 3.27 9.13 10.78
N PRO A 96 3.22 8.52 9.58
CA PRO A 96 2.46 9.04 8.44
C PRO A 96 0.98 9.14 8.84
N VAL A 97 0.21 9.94 8.11
CA VAL A 97 -1.23 10.02 8.37
C VAL A 97 -1.83 8.66 8.08
N ILE A 98 -2.38 8.01 9.10
CA ILE A 98 -3.11 6.73 9.00
C ILE A 98 -4.43 6.89 9.74
N ALA A 99 -5.50 6.32 9.20
CA ALA A 99 -6.75 6.13 9.92
C ALA A 99 -7.33 4.74 9.71
N VAL A 100 -7.83 4.15 10.80
CA VAL A 100 -8.66 2.93 10.74
C VAL A 100 -10.12 3.36 10.73
N LEU A 101 -10.85 2.90 9.74
CA LEU A 101 -12.22 3.27 9.45
C LEU A 101 -13.13 2.05 9.56
N ASP A 102 -14.23 2.19 10.29
CA ASP A 102 -15.24 1.15 10.44
C ASP A 102 -16.49 1.49 9.63
N ASN A 103 -17.23 0.45 9.24
CA ASN A 103 -18.44 0.55 8.42
C ASN A 103 -18.19 1.13 7.01
N VAL A 104 -16.99 0.95 6.45
CA VAL A 104 -16.64 1.43 5.09
C VAL A 104 -17.40 0.65 4.03
N LEU A 105 -17.46 -0.67 4.17
CA LEU A 105 -18.30 -1.56 3.37
C LEU A 105 -19.19 -2.38 4.31
N ASP A 106 -20.38 -2.75 3.86
CA ASP A 106 -21.16 -3.79 4.55
C ASP A 106 -20.81 -5.18 4.01
N GLY A 107 -21.29 -6.22 4.71
CA GLY A 107 -21.01 -7.60 4.33
C GLY A 107 -21.49 -7.96 2.92
N ALA A 108 -22.63 -7.43 2.48
CA ALA A 108 -23.18 -7.74 1.15
C ALA A 108 -22.37 -7.07 0.04
N GLU A 109 -21.90 -5.84 0.26
CA GLU A 109 -20.97 -5.14 -0.65
C GLU A 109 -19.64 -5.90 -0.75
N CYS A 110 -19.10 -6.37 0.37
CA CYS A 110 -17.90 -7.20 0.38
C CYS A 110 -18.07 -8.48 -0.46
N ASP A 111 -19.16 -9.22 -0.23
CA ASP A 111 -19.44 -10.47 -0.93
C ASP A 111 -19.66 -10.25 -2.43
N ALA A 112 -20.36 -9.18 -2.80
CA ALA A 112 -20.61 -8.81 -4.19
C ALA A 112 -19.31 -8.45 -4.93
N LEU A 113 -18.42 -7.67 -4.31
CA LEU A 113 -17.10 -7.35 -4.89
C LEU A 113 -16.26 -8.61 -5.11
N MET A 114 -16.21 -9.50 -4.11
CA MET A 114 -15.50 -10.79 -4.24
C MET A 114 -16.09 -11.63 -5.37
N ALA A 115 -17.42 -11.74 -5.46
CA ALA A 115 -18.10 -12.49 -6.51
C ALA A 115 -17.79 -11.95 -7.92
N MET A 116 -17.86 -10.63 -8.11
CA MET A 116 -17.52 -9.99 -9.39
C MET A 116 -16.04 -10.15 -9.76
N ALA A 117 -15.15 -10.15 -8.76
CA ALA A 117 -13.72 -10.25 -8.99
C ALA A 117 -13.28 -11.68 -9.36
N ARG A 118 -13.92 -12.73 -8.83
CA ARG A 118 -13.51 -14.14 -9.03
C ARG A 118 -13.33 -14.54 -10.49
N SER A 119 -14.17 -14.06 -11.41
CA SER A 119 -14.05 -14.38 -12.84
C SER A 119 -13.00 -13.56 -13.59
N ARG A 120 -12.44 -12.52 -12.95
CA ARG A 120 -11.49 -11.57 -13.52
C ARG A 120 -10.08 -11.67 -12.91
N LEU A 121 -9.89 -12.51 -11.90
CA LEU A 121 -8.62 -12.65 -11.19
C LEU A 121 -7.51 -13.11 -12.14
N ALA A 122 -6.44 -12.32 -12.21
CA ALA A 122 -5.18 -12.67 -12.87
C ALA A 122 -4.01 -12.23 -11.99
N ARG A 123 -2.80 -12.77 -12.20
CA ARG A 123 -1.61 -12.35 -11.44
C ARG A 123 -1.45 -10.81 -11.49
N SER A 124 -1.31 -10.19 -10.32
CA SER A 124 -1.18 -8.73 -10.21
C SER A 124 0.19 -8.26 -10.71
N ALA A 125 0.20 -7.16 -11.46
CA ALA A 125 1.42 -6.50 -11.91
C ALA A 125 1.84 -5.36 -10.98
N VAL A 126 3.10 -4.96 -11.12
CA VAL A 126 3.75 -3.82 -10.46
C VAL A 126 4.43 -2.95 -11.52
N VAL A 127 4.58 -1.65 -11.26
CA VAL A 127 5.22 -0.72 -12.21
C VAL A 127 6.73 -0.96 -12.20
N SER A 128 7.29 -1.26 -13.37
CA SER A 128 8.74 -1.40 -13.57
C SER A 128 9.44 -0.04 -13.39
N PRO A 129 10.47 0.07 -12.52
CA PRO A 129 11.22 1.31 -12.32
C PRO A 129 11.87 1.87 -13.61
N ASP A 130 12.32 0.98 -14.50
CA ASP A 130 13.05 1.36 -15.72
C ASP A 130 12.12 1.70 -16.87
N SER A 131 11.12 0.85 -17.11
CA SER A 131 10.27 0.91 -18.31
C SER A 131 8.92 1.59 -18.08
N GLY A 132 8.47 1.70 -16.82
CA GLY A 132 7.11 2.12 -16.48
C GLY A 132 6.02 1.12 -16.85
N SER A 133 6.37 -0.03 -17.43
CA SER A 133 5.43 -1.07 -17.81
C SER A 133 4.94 -1.87 -16.60
N ASN A 134 3.71 -2.38 -16.69
CA ASN A 134 3.15 -3.29 -15.70
C ASN A 134 3.81 -4.67 -15.88
N THR A 135 4.63 -5.07 -14.91
CA THR A 135 5.37 -6.35 -14.91
C THR A 135 4.89 -7.24 -13.77
N VAL A 136 4.70 -8.53 -14.01
CA VAL A 136 4.43 -9.50 -12.93
C VAL A 136 5.75 -9.84 -12.26
N MET A 137 5.87 -9.59 -10.95
CA MET A 137 7.07 -9.85 -10.16
C MET A 137 6.69 -10.59 -8.88
N ASP A 138 7.58 -11.43 -8.36
CA ASP A 138 7.34 -12.24 -7.15
C ASP A 138 7.28 -11.42 -5.86
N ILE A 139 7.60 -10.12 -5.93
CA ILE A 139 7.39 -9.18 -4.82
C ILE A 139 5.93 -8.98 -4.45
N ARG A 140 5.03 -9.33 -5.38
CA ARG A 140 3.58 -9.25 -5.23
C ARG A 140 2.98 -10.55 -5.73
N THR A 141 2.59 -11.43 -4.80
CA THR A 141 2.06 -12.76 -5.13
C THR A 141 0.53 -12.82 -5.23
N SER A 142 -0.15 -11.66 -5.22
CA SER A 142 -1.61 -11.57 -5.36
C SER A 142 -2.15 -11.89 -6.75
N GLU A 143 -3.40 -12.33 -6.77
CA GLU A 143 -4.27 -12.22 -7.94
C GLU A 143 -5.08 -10.92 -7.83
N GLY A 144 -5.35 -10.24 -8.94
CA GLY A 144 -6.05 -8.96 -8.96
C GLY A 144 -7.11 -8.89 -10.05
N ALA A 145 -8.15 -8.12 -9.79
CA ALA A 145 -9.19 -7.72 -10.73
C ALA A 145 -9.35 -6.20 -10.69
N TYR A 146 -9.49 -5.58 -11.86
CA TYR A 146 -9.69 -4.14 -11.98
C TYR A 146 -11.14 -3.84 -12.38
N PHE A 147 -11.69 -2.78 -11.80
CA PHE A 147 -13.00 -2.22 -12.13
C PHE A 147 -12.82 -0.76 -12.47
N HIS A 148 -13.40 -0.32 -13.59
CA HIS A 148 -13.41 1.09 -13.94
C HIS A 148 -14.23 1.90 -12.94
N ARG A 149 -13.94 3.20 -12.84
CA ARG A 149 -14.75 4.10 -12.01
C ARG A 149 -16.20 4.07 -12.49
N ALA A 150 -17.14 3.95 -11.55
CA ALA A 150 -18.57 3.84 -11.80
C ALA A 150 -18.96 2.74 -12.82
N GLU A 151 -18.18 1.65 -12.92
CA GLU A 151 -18.46 0.56 -13.87
C GLU A 151 -19.86 -0.05 -13.72
N ASN A 152 -20.37 -0.09 -12.49
CA ASN A 152 -21.74 -0.51 -12.17
C ASN A 152 -22.24 0.25 -10.93
N GLU A 153 -23.52 0.10 -10.59
CA GLU A 153 -24.15 0.84 -9.48
C GLU A 153 -23.46 0.62 -8.13
N LEU A 154 -22.96 -0.59 -7.85
CA LEU A 154 -22.23 -0.87 -6.61
C LEU A 154 -20.90 -0.12 -6.59
N VAL A 155 -20.11 -0.22 -7.67
CA VAL A 155 -18.82 0.47 -7.80
C VAL A 155 -19.01 1.98 -7.73
N GLN A 156 -20.05 2.54 -8.38
CA GLN A 156 -20.38 3.96 -8.34
C GLN A 156 -20.67 4.45 -6.91
N ARG A 157 -21.45 3.70 -6.12
CA ARG A 157 -21.70 4.06 -4.71
C ARG A 157 -20.42 4.05 -3.89
N ILE A 158 -19.57 3.05 -4.09
CA ILE A 158 -18.28 2.94 -3.41
C ILE A 158 -17.35 4.09 -3.84
N ASP A 159 -17.32 4.46 -5.12
CA ASP A 159 -16.53 5.59 -5.60
C ASP A 159 -16.96 6.91 -4.94
N ALA A 160 -18.26 7.21 -4.90
CA ALA A 160 -18.79 8.39 -4.22
C ALA A 160 -18.49 8.38 -2.71
N ARG A 161 -18.61 7.22 -2.06
CA ARG A 161 -18.29 7.05 -0.64
C ARG A 161 -16.81 7.26 -0.34
N THR A 162 -15.93 6.64 -1.13
CA THR A 162 -14.47 6.74 -0.97
C THR A 162 -13.97 8.16 -1.26
N ALA A 163 -14.54 8.85 -2.26
CA ALA A 163 -14.29 10.27 -2.51
C ALA A 163 -14.61 11.14 -1.29
N ALA A 164 -15.79 10.93 -0.68
CA ALA A 164 -16.17 11.65 0.54
C ALA A 164 -15.26 11.32 1.73
N ILE A 165 -14.86 10.05 1.91
CA ILE A 165 -13.91 9.65 2.95
C ILE A 165 -12.56 10.35 2.75
N MET A 166 -12.02 10.29 1.54
CA MET A 166 -10.65 10.73 1.22
C MET A 166 -10.56 12.23 0.91
N GLN A 167 -11.68 12.96 1.03
CA GLN A 167 -11.79 14.42 0.89
C GLN A 167 -11.26 14.93 -0.45
N LEU A 168 -11.58 14.20 -1.52
CA LEU A 168 -11.26 14.51 -2.92
C LEU A 168 -12.46 14.16 -3.79
N THR A 169 -12.62 14.81 -4.94
CA THR A 169 -13.71 14.47 -5.87
C THR A 169 -13.45 13.12 -6.55
N GLU A 170 -14.51 12.45 -7.01
CA GLU A 170 -14.43 11.15 -7.68
C GLU A 170 -13.48 11.13 -8.88
N GLU A 171 -13.32 12.27 -9.57
CA GLU A 171 -12.41 12.42 -10.71
C GLU A 171 -10.94 12.21 -10.35
N HIS A 172 -10.55 12.38 -9.09
CA HIS A 172 -9.18 12.08 -8.63
C HIS A 172 -8.96 10.57 -8.47
N GLY A 173 -10.01 9.78 -8.36
CA GLY A 173 -9.91 8.36 -8.08
C GLY A 173 -9.55 7.54 -9.31
N GLU A 174 -8.55 6.67 -9.17
CA GLU A 174 -8.38 5.51 -10.06
C GLU A 174 -9.55 4.52 -9.87
N GLY A 175 -9.70 3.57 -10.79
CA GLY A 175 -10.65 2.47 -10.61
C GLY A 175 -10.32 1.59 -9.39
N LEU A 176 -11.27 0.74 -9.00
CA LEU A 176 -11.08 -0.16 -7.87
C LEU A 176 -10.21 -1.35 -8.27
N GLN A 177 -9.22 -1.68 -7.44
CA GLN A 177 -8.44 -2.89 -7.59
C GLN A 177 -8.75 -3.88 -6.48
N VAL A 178 -9.48 -4.95 -6.82
CA VAL A 178 -9.68 -6.09 -5.92
C VAL A 178 -8.46 -6.99 -5.99
N MET A 179 -7.99 -7.48 -4.85
CA MET A 179 -6.88 -8.42 -4.75
C MET A 179 -7.22 -9.58 -3.83
N ARG A 180 -6.64 -10.74 -4.16
CA ARG A 180 -6.70 -11.97 -3.36
C ARG A 180 -5.29 -12.47 -3.07
N TYR A 181 -5.06 -12.85 -1.82
CA TYR A 181 -3.85 -13.53 -1.36
C TYR A 181 -4.25 -14.86 -0.70
N GLY A 182 -3.75 -15.97 -1.23
CA GLY A 182 -3.82 -17.27 -0.56
C GLY A 182 -2.74 -17.41 0.51
N VAL A 183 -2.68 -18.59 1.16
CA VAL A 183 -1.63 -18.92 2.14
C VAL A 183 -0.23 -18.70 1.55
N GLY A 184 0.63 -18.02 2.29
CA GLY A 184 1.97 -17.59 1.89
C GLY A 184 1.99 -16.36 0.97
N GLY A 185 0.84 -15.94 0.45
CA GLY A 185 0.72 -14.74 -0.37
C GLY A 185 1.06 -13.48 0.43
N GLU A 186 1.91 -12.63 -0.12
CA GLU A 186 2.40 -11.40 0.51
C GLU A 186 2.57 -10.28 -0.52
N TYR A 187 2.77 -9.07 -0.02
CA TYR A 187 3.27 -7.95 -0.81
C TYR A 187 4.38 -7.29 -0.02
N MET A 188 5.61 -7.37 -0.54
CA MET A 188 6.77 -6.74 0.06
C MET A 188 6.55 -5.23 0.29
N PRO A 189 7.19 -4.65 1.33
CA PRO A 189 7.06 -3.22 1.61
C PRO A 189 7.39 -2.36 0.39
N HIS A 190 6.49 -1.43 0.06
CA HIS A 190 6.57 -0.55 -1.10
C HIS A 190 5.87 0.78 -0.80
N TYR A 191 5.97 1.70 -1.76
CA TYR A 191 5.21 2.95 -1.76
C TYR A 191 4.12 2.88 -2.83
N ASP A 192 2.98 3.48 -2.54
CA ASP A 192 1.92 3.65 -3.52
C ASP A 192 2.12 4.86 -4.43
N TYR A 193 2.90 5.86 -4.00
CA TYR A 193 3.34 6.95 -4.86
C TYR A 193 4.34 6.47 -5.90
N PHE A 194 4.40 7.18 -7.02
CA PHE A 194 5.42 6.99 -8.04
C PHE A 194 6.71 7.69 -7.63
N ALA A 195 7.83 6.97 -7.52
CA ALA A 195 9.11 7.54 -7.11
C ALA A 195 9.60 8.59 -8.14
N PRO A 196 9.79 9.87 -7.75
CA PRO A 196 10.07 10.95 -8.70
C PRO A 196 11.39 10.82 -9.47
N ASP A 197 12.34 10.07 -8.92
CA ASP A 197 13.67 9.80 -9.48
C ASP A 197 13.69 8.60 -10.44
N GLN A 198 12.61 7.82 -10.53
CA GLN A 198 12.50 6.69 -11.43
C GLN A 198 11.94 7.10 -12.79
N LYS A 199 12.62 6.73 -13.87
CA LYS A 199 12.18 7.03 -15.26
C LYS A 199 10.79 6.46 -15.54
N GLY A 200 10.51 5.27 -15.03
CA GLY A 200 9.22 4.59 -15.16
C GLY A 200 8.04 5.33 -14.53
N SER A 201 8.29 6.30 -13.62
CA SER A 201 7.24 7.08 -12.97
C SER A 201 6.64 8.17 -13.86
N ALA A 202 7.43 8.75 -14.77
CA ALA A 202 7.02 9.93 -15.53
C ALA A 202 5.72 9.71 -16.36
N PRO A 203 5.54 8.58 -17.07
CA PRO A 203 4.29 8.30 -17.79
C PRO A 203 3.07 8.21 -16.87
N HIS A 204 3.23 7.63 -15.67
CA HIS A 204 2.14 7.51 -14.70
C HIS A 204 1.77 8.84 -14.06
N ILE A 205 2.76 9.69 -13.76
CA ILE A 205 2.55 11.03 -13.21
C ILE A 205 1.91 11.97 -14.25
N ALA A 206 2.20 11.79 -15.54
CA ALA A 206 1.60 12.59 -16.60
C ALA A 206 0.05 12.50 -16.59
N SER A 207 -0.49 11.30 -16.28
CA SER A 207 -1.92 11.07 -16.13
C SER A 207 -2.36 11.21 -14.67
N GLY A 208 -3.04 12.30 -14.32
CA GLY A 208 -3.56 12.53 -12.97
C GLY A 208 -2.55 13.07 -11.94
N GLY A 209 -1.27 13.25 -12.27
CA GLY A 209 -0.27 13.71 -11.28
C GLY A 209 0.16 12.62 -10.32
N GLN A 210 0.68 12.97 -9.15
CA GLN A 210 1.12 11.99 -8.16
C GLN A 210 -0.09 11.26 -7.52
N ARG A 211 0.06 10.02 -7.06
CA ARG A 211 -0.91 9.46 -6.11
C ARG A 211 -0.71 10.15 -4.76
N VAL A 212 -1.78 10.48 -4.03
CA VAL A 212 -1.67 11.29 -2.81
C VAL A 212 -2.11 10.57 -1.54
N SER A 213 -3.01 9.58 -1.70
CA SER A 213 -3.54 8.78 -0.61
C SER A 213 -4.14 7.47 -1.11
N THR A 214 -4.25 6.53 -0.19
CA THR A 214 -4.76 5.18 -0.42
C THR A 214 -5.80 4.83 0.62
N LEU A 215 -6.85 4.13 0.19
CA LEU A 215 -7.80 3.44 1.06
C LEU A 215 -7.84 1.96 0.69
N ILE A 216 -7.35 1.11 1.59
CA ILE A 216 -7.49 -0.34 1.51
C ILE A 216 -8.74 -0.73 2.27
N MET A 217 -9.70 -1.40 1.62
CA MET A 217 -10.90 -1.92 2.26
C MET A 217 -10.83 -3.45 2.31
N TYR A 218 -11.13 -4.04 3.45
CA TYR A 218 -10.99 -5.48 3.67
C TYR A 218 -12.32 -6.17 3.40
N LEU A 219 -12.32 -7.14 2.48
CA LEU A 219 -13.53 -7.80 2.00
C LEU A 219 -13.84 -9.08 2.79
N ASP A 220 -12.88 -9.58 3.56
CA ASP A 220 -13.08 -10.73 4.43
C ASP A 220 -12.19 -10.64 5.68
N ASP A 221 -12.55 -11.41 6.71
CA ASP A 221 -11.68 -11.62 7.86
C ASP A 221 -10.56 -12.61 7.49
N VAL A 222 -9.35 -12.36 8.00
CA VAL A 222 -8.21 -13.26 7.82
C VAL A 222 -7.97 -14.01 9.12
N GLU A 223 -7.89 -15.34 9.06
CA GLU A 223 -7.75 -16.19 10.24
C GLU A 223 -6.41 -15.95 10.95
N ALA A 224 -5.31 -15.89 10.21
CA ALA A 224 -3.99 -15.54 10.74
C ALA A 224 -3.05 -14.97 9.66
N GLY A 225 -2.23 -13.99 10.04
CA GLY A 225 -1.34 -13.26 9.13
C GLY A 225 -2.10 -12.26 8.25
N GLY A 226 -1.52 -11.87 7.13
CA GLY A 226 -2.17 -10.98 6.16
C GLY A 226 -2.29 -9.52 6.62
N GLU A 227 -1.61 -9.11 7.68
CA GLU A 227 -1.62 -7.73 8.16
C GLU A 227 -1.18 -6.74 7.08
N THR A 228 -1.74 -5.53 7.11
CA THR A 228 -1.09 -4.40 6.43
C THR A 228 -0.08 -3.79 7.41
N ILE A 229 1.21 -3.84 7.05
CA ILE A 229 2.32 -3.44 7.91
C ILE A 229 2.92 -2.11 7.45
N PHE A 230 3.36 -1.29 8.40
CA PHE A 230 4.13 -0.05 8.19
C PHE A 230 5.44 -0.17 8.99
N PRO A 231 6.48 -0.82 8.43
CA PRO A 231 7.65 -1.25 9.20
C PRO A 231 8.47 -0.09 9.79
N ARG A 232 8.42 1.09 9.17
CA ARG A 232 9.16 2.28 9.62
C ARG A 232 8.58 2.94 10.87
N ILE A 233 7.36 2.58 11.27
CA ILE A 233 6.69 3.11 12.46
C ILE A 233 6.15 2.02 13.40
N ASP A 234 6.56 0.76 13.19
CA ASP A 234 6.15 -0.36 14.03
C ASP A 234 4.63 -0.52 14.17
N PHE A 235 3.91 -0.19 13.09
CA PHE A 235 2.46 -0.30 13.04
C PHE A 235 2.04 -1.46 12.14
N SER A 236 1.03 -2.20 12.59
CA SER A 236 0.36 -3.23 11.79
C SER A 236 -1.13 -3.13 12.02
N TYR A 237 -1.89 -3.38 10.96
CA TYR A 237 -3.34 -3.46 11.02
C TYR A 237 -3.78 -4.87 10.61
N VAL A 238 -4.55 -5.50 11.49
CA VAL A 238 -5.14 -6.83 11.27
C VAL A 238 -6.42 -6.68 10.45
N PRO A 239 -6.55 -7.35 9.29
CA PRO A 239 -7.72 -7.27 8.42
C PRO A 239 -9.03 -7.58 9.15
N ARG A 240 -10.03 -6.74 8.94
CA ARG A 240 -11.40 -6.96 9.43
C ARG A 240 -12.41 -6.65 8.34
N LYS A 241 -13.30 -7.60 8.04
CA LYS A 241 -14.31 -7.44 6.99
C LYS A 241 -15.11 -6.15 7.17
N GLY A 242 -15.24 -5.38 6.08
CA GLY A 242 -15.99 -4.12 6.05
C GLY A 242 -15.23 -2.89 6.55
N GLN A 243 -14.07 -3.07 7.20
CA GLN A 243 -13.22 -1.96 7.62
C GLN A 243 -12.34 -1.45 6.49
N GLY A 244 -11.84 -0.22 6.65
CA GLY A 244 -10.87 0.40 5.76
C GLY A 244 -9.65 0.92 6.52
N LEU A 245 -8.48 0.82 5.88
CA LEU A 245 -7.24 1.43 6.32
C LEU A 245 -6.87 2.53 5.32
N TYR A 246 -6.97 3.77 5.78
CA TYR A 246 -6.62 4.95 5.04
C TYR A 246 -5.21 5.41 5.39
N PHE A 247 -4.43 5.86 4.41
CA PHE A 247 -3.17 6.54 4.64
C PHE A 247 -2.83 7.56 3.55
N GLU A 248 -2.09 8.60 3.94
CA GLU A 248 -1.64 9.66 3.03
C GLU A 248 -0.12 9.75 3.00
N TYR A 249 0.40 10.19 1.87
CA TYR A 249 1.84 10.25 1.66
C TYR A 249 2.28 11.42 0.80
N ALA A 250 1.38 12.29 0.35
CA ALA A 250 1.75 13.54 -0.31
C ALA A 250 1.20 14.73 0.49
N ALA A 251 2.06 15.67 0.88
CA ALA A 251 1.66 16.93 1.48
C ALA A 251 1.20 17.93 0.40
N ALA A 252 0.62 19.07 0.83
CA ALA A 252 0.13 20.11 -0.07
C ALA A 252 1.24 20.80 -0.88
N ASP A 253 2.49 20.77 -0.40
CA ASP A 253 3.67 21.28 -1.08
C ASP A 253 4.30 20.27 -2.05
N GLY A 254 3.70 19.10 -2.22
CA GLY A 254 4.19 18.00 -3.05
C GLY A 254 5.25 17.12 -2.38
N SER A 255 5.63 17.39 -1.12
CA SER A 255 6.56 16.52 -0.38
C SER A 255 5.95 15.15 -0.11
N LEU A 256 6.75 14.10 -0.23
CA LEU A 256 6.33 12.71 -0.02
C LEU A 256 6.73 12.23 1.38
N ASP A 257 5.86 11.49 2.08
CA ASP A 257 6.18 10.93 3.40
C ASP A 257 6.82 9.53 3.26
N PRO A 258 8.13 9.39 3.51
CA PRO A 258 8.82 8.10 3.43
C PRO A 258 8.43 7.15 4.58
N LEU A 259 7.66 7.61 5.59
CA LEU A 259 7.14 6.73 6.64
C LEU A 259 5.88 5.96 6.19
N SER A 260 5.32 6.28 5.03
CA SER A 260 4.20 5.55 4.40
C SER A 260 4.58 4.23 3.74
N LEU A 261 5.86 3.83 3.83
CA LEU A 261 6.32 2.51 3.38
C LEU A 261 5.45 1.45 4.04
N HIS A 262 4.78 0.62 3.23
CA HIS A 262 3.84 -0.36 3.74
C HIS A 262 3.84 -1.62 2.89
N GLY A 263 3.39 -2.73 3.47
CA GLY A 263 3.31 -4.02 2.79
C GLY A 263 2.16 -4.87 3.31
N GLY A 264 1.92 -6.00 2.65
CA GLY A 264 1.04 -7.05 3.12
C GLY A 264 1.87 -8.20 3.69
N ALA A 265 1.78 -8.46 4.99
CA ALA A 265 2.41 -9.62 5.61
C ALA A 265 1.87 -10.93 5.00
N PRO A 266 2.65 -12.02 5.00
CA PRO A 266 2.19 -13.31 4.52
C PRO A 266 0.90 -13.78 5.20
N VAL A 267 -0.05 -14.28 4.42
CA VAL A 267 -1.21 -15.00 4.98
C VAL A 267 -0.73 -16.34 5.54
N VAL A 268 -1.05 -16.61 6.81
CA VAL A 268 -0.68 -17.87 7.47
C VAL A 268 -1.84 -18.87 7.41
N HIS A 269 -3.06 -18.43 7.69
CA HIS A 269 -4.28 -19.24 7.60
C HIS A 269 -5.43 -18.44 6.97
N GLY A 270 -6.26 -19.14 6.17
CA GLY A 270 -7.37 -18.55 5.42
C GLY A 270 -6.92 -17.92 4.09
N GLU A 271 -7.64 -16.88 3.66
CA GLU A 271 -7.31 -16.06 2.50
C GLU A 271 -7.59 -14.59 2.79
N LYS A 272 -6.82 -13.68 2.19
CA LYS A 272 -7.01 -12.24 2.31
C LYS A 272 -7.62 -11.69 1.04
N TRP A 273 -8.76 -11.01 1.18
CA TRP A 273 -9.37 -10.22 0.12
C TRP A 273 -9.40 -8.75 0.49
N ILE A 274 -8.93 -7.91 -0.42
CA ILE A 274 -8.96 -6.46 -0.26
C ILE A 274 -9.42 -5.79 -1.56
N VAL A 275 -9.96 -4.59 -1.45
CA VAL A 275 -10.12 -3.66 -2.56
C VAL A 275 -9.39 -2.36 -2.23
N THR A 276 -8.58 -1.90 -3.17
CA THR A 276 -7.79 -0.68 -3.02
C THR A 276 -8.36 0.43 -3.89
N LYS A 277 -8.48 1.61 -3.31
CA LYS A 277 -8.75 2.87 -3.99
C LYS A 277 -7.54 3.78 -3.85
N TRP A 278 -6.99 4.22 -4.99
CA TRP A 278 -5.96 5.24 -5.05
C TRP A 278 -6.55 6.57 -5.50
N MET A 279 -6.10 7.65 -4.85
CA MET A 279 -6.44 9.00 -5.26
C MET A 279 -5.24 9.70 -5.85
N ARG A 280 -5.46 10.42 -6.94
CA ARG A 280 -4.50 11.24 -7.67
C ARG A 280 -4.55 12.70 -7.22
N GLU A 281 -3.48 13.43 -7.50
CA GLU A 281 -3.34 14.86 -7.25
C GLU A 281 -4.27 15.70 -8.14
N ARG A 282 -4.48 15.25 -9.38
CA ARG A 282 -5.34 15.89 -10.39
C ARG A 282 -6.35 14.86 -10.92
N ALA A 283 -7.33 15.34 -11.67
CA ALA A 283 -8.30 14.49 -12.34
C ALA A 283 -7.61 13.38 -13.17
N PHE A 284 -8.06 12.15 -12.96
CA PHE A 284 -7.58 10.93 -13.60
C PHE A 284 -8.65 10.40 -14.56
N ALA A 285 -8.28 10.37 -15.84
CA ALA A 285 -9.09 9.78 -16.88
C ALA A 285 -8.90 8.25 -16.84
N GLY A 286 -9.84 7.52 -16.23
CA GLY A 286 -9.80 6.05 -16.14
C GLY A 286 -11.02 5.44 -15.46
#